data_AF-A0A1E3VRE9-F1
#
_entry.id   AF-A0A1E3VRE9-F1
#
_cell.length_a   1.000
_cell.length_b   1.000
_cell.length_c   1.000
_cell.angle_alpha   90.00
_cell.angle_beta   90.00
_cell.angle_gamma   90.00
#
_symmetry.space_group_name_H-M   'P 1'
#
loop_
_entity.id
_entity.type
_entity.pdbx_description
1 polymer ?
#
loop_
_entity_poly.entity_id
_entity_poly.type
_entity_poly.pdbx_seq_one_letter_code
_entity_poly.pdbx_strand_id
1 'polypeptide(L)'
;MVRAGLLSYQVFYFTDRDGVWMPPHAYRREAMVCASTHDLPTLKGWWIGNDIERRIEAGRTTEVEAVLQRDDRKKDRQRLLDALVSAQALAPGVAQAATPKTMPDEVLVAVHRFLAITPCRLLAVQLDDALGASEQANLPGTVDEHPNWRRKSAVTLEALGENSLFGDVVRAVAAERPR
;
A
#
# COMPACT_ATOMS: atom_id res chain seq x y z
N MET A 1 17.45 7.97 18.81
CA MET A 1 16.00 7.99 18.51
C MET A 1 15.20 7.12 19.47
N VAL A 2 15.36 5.79 19.47
CA VAL A 2 14.60 4.89 20.37
C VAL A 2 14.75 5.24 21.86
N ARG A 3 15.99 5.50 22.34
CA ARG A 3 16.24 5.93 23.72
C ARG A 3 15.56 7.26 24.12
N ALA A 4 15.14 8.06 23.14
CA ALA A 4 14.44 9.32 23.35
C ALA A 4 12.90 9.19 23.18
N GLY A 5 12.38 7.96 23.03
CA GLY A 5 10.94 7.70 22.83
C GLY A 5 10.43 8.02 21.42
N LEU A 6 11.32 8.31 20.46
CA LEU A 6 10.91 8.60 19.07
C LEU A 6 10.64 7.30 18.30
N LEU A 7 9.43 7.19 17.74
CA LEU A 7 9.02 6.08 16.89
C LEU A 7 9.64 6.20 15.50
N SER A 8 10.12 5.08 14.95
CA SER A 8 10.51 4.99 13.54
C SER A 8 9.28 4.98 12.63
N TYR A 9 9.46 5.27 11.34
CA TYR A 9 8.41 5.16 10.32
C TYR A 9 8.74 3.99 9.39
N GLN A 10 7.86 2.99 9.27
CA GLN A 10 8.07 1.82 8.40
C GLN A 10 7.00 1.80 7.30
N VAL A 11 7.42 2.09 6.07
CA VAL A 11 6.55 2.03 4.89
C VAL A 11 6.70 0.66 4.25
N PHE A 12 5.59 -0.05 4.12
CA PHE A 12 5.53 -1.42 3.59
C PHE A 12 6.28 -1.60 2.27
N TYR A 13 6.15 -0.67 1.33
CA TYR A 13 6.86 -0.69 0.04
C TYR A 13 8.38 -0.75 0.16
N PHE A 14 8.95 -0.33 1.28
CA PHE A 14 10.40 -0.25 1.51
C PHE A 14 10.90 -1.30 2.50
N THR A 15 10.11 -2.35 2.75
CA THR A 15 10.47 -3.43 3.68
C THR A 15 11.00 -4.68 2.99
N ASP A 16 11.24 -4.62 1.68
CA ASP A 16 12.02 -5.63 0.98
C ASP A 16 13.47 -5.67 1.49
N ARG A 17 14.00 -6.88 1.68
CA ARG A 17 15.42 -7.13 1.90
C ARG A 17 15.86 -8.25 0.96
N ASP A 18 16.77 -7.93 0.06
CA ASP A 18 17.33 -8.86 -0.92
C ASP A 18 16.26 -9.60 -1.75
N GLY A 19 15.16 -8.90 -2.08
CA GLY A 19 14.06 -9.45 -2.88
C GLY A 19 13.04 -10.27 -2.09
N VAL A 20 13.08 -10.20 -0.75
CA VAL A 20 12.09 -10.80 0.14
C VAL A 20 11.47 -9.73 1.03
N TRP A 21 10.14 -9.63 1.02
CA TRP A 21 9.41 -8.76 1.95
C TRP A 21 9.55 -9.27 3.38
N MET A 22 9.87 -8.36 4.29
CA MET A 22 9.99 -8.70 5.72
C MET A 22 8.69 -9.32 6.24
N PRO A 23 8.74 -10.43 7.00
CA PRO A 23 7.55 -10.99 7.64
C PRO A 23 7.06 -10.08 8.78
N PRO A 24 5.78 -10.17 9.21
CA PRO A 24 5.22 -9.24 10.19
C PRO A 24 6.01 -9.13 11.50
N HIS A 25 6.53 -10.26 12.00
CA HIS A 25 7.28 -10.31 13.26
C HIS A 25 8.66 -9.61 13.18
N ALA A 26 9.18 -9.34 11.99
CA ALA A 26 10.47 -8.69 11.80
C ALA A 26 10.38 -7.14 11.85
N TYR A 27 9.17 -6.59 11.86
CA TYR A 27 8.94 -5.16 12.02
C TYR A 27 9.34 -4.71 13.42
N ARG A 28 9.78 -3.45 13.55
CA ARG A 28 10.25 -2.93 14.85
C ARG A 28 9.06 -2.51 15.68
N ARG A 29 9.05 -2.89 16.95
CA ARG A 29 8.00 -2.49 17.89
C ARG A 29 7.91 -0.97 18.00
N GLU A 30 9.01 -0.27 18.22
CA GLU A 30 9.09 1.19 18.38
C GLU A 30 8.99 1.93 17.04
N ALA A 31 7.91 1.66 16.30
CA ALA A 31 7.61 2.27 15.02
C ALA A 31 6.11 2.48 14.81
N MET A 32 5.79 3.39 13.90
CA MET A 32 4.54 3.41 13.16
C MET A 32 4.74 2.71 11.82
N VAL A 33 3.80 1.87 11.43
CA VAL A 33 3.80 1.21 10.11
C VAL A 33 2.65 1.73 9.25
N CYS A 34 2.86 1.79 7.94
CA CYS A 34 1.81 2.09 6.95
C CYS A 34 2.10 1.36 5.64
N ALA A 35 1.06 1.20 4.80
CA ALA A 35 1.21 0.62 3.47
C ALA A 35 1.95 1.59 2.53
N SER A 36 1.45 2.82 2.48
CA SER A 36 1.89 3.90 1.62
C SER A 36 1.89 5.23 2.39
N THR A 37 2.27 6.31 1.71
CA THR A 37 2.15 7.69 2.18
C THR A 37 1.49 8.54 1.10
N HIS A 38 1.22 9.81 1.41
CA HIS A 38 0.65 10.75 0.44
C HIS A 38 1.57 11.02 -0.78
N ASP A 39 2.87 10.76 -0.64
CA ASP A 39 3.89 10.92 -1.70
C ASP A 39 4.06 9.66 -2.56
N LEU A 40 3.42 8.57 -2.17
CA LEU A 40 3.56 7.26 -2.79
C LEU A 40 2.24 6.84 -3.44
N PRO A 41 2.28 5.93 -4.43
CA PRO A 41 1.05 5.40 -4.99
C PRO A 41 0.16 4.75 -3.94
N THR A 42 -1.14 4.79 -4.18
CA THR A 42 -2.08 3.92 -3.47
C THR A 42 -1.79 2.45 -3.80
N LEU A 43 -2.26 1.52 -2.99
CA LEU A 43 -2.10 0.08 -3.21
C LEU A 43 -2.63 -0.34 -4.59
N LYS A 44 -3.84 0.12 -4.96
CA LYS A 44 -4.40 -0.18 -6.28
C LYS A 44 -3.63 0.52 -7.42
N GLY A 45 -3.19 1.76 -7.21
CA GLY A 45 -2.40 2.51 -8.20
C GLY A 45 -1.04 1.85 -8.46
N TRP A 46 -0.36 1.45 -7.39
CA TRP A 46 0.87 0.68 -7.45
C TRP A 46 0.64 -0.68 -8.13
N TRP A 47 -0.44 -1.38 -7.80
CA TRP A 47 -0.71 -2.69 -8.37
C TRP A 47 -0.78 -2.65 -9.91
N ILE A 48 -1.47 -1.65 -10.46
CA ILE A 48 -1.67 -1.52 -11.91
C ILE A 48 -0.54 -0.77 -12.63
N GLY A 49 0.44 -0.22 -11.90
CA GLY A 49 1.54 0.54 -12.52
C GLY A 49 1.21 2.01 -12.81
N ASN A 50 0.11 2.55 -12.27
CA ASN A 50 -0.34 3.91 -12.56
C ASN A 50 0.74 4.96 -12.24
N ASP A 51 1.50 4.76 -11.16
CA ASP A 51 2.60 5.65 -10.78
C ASP A 51 3.71 5.75 -11.83
N ILE A 52 3.95 4.65 -12.57
CA ILE A 52 4.94 4.61 -13.65
C ILE A 52 4.42 5.46 -14.81
N GLU A 53 3.15 5.27 -15.20
CA GLU A 53 2.52 6.04 -16.27
C GLU A 53 2.47 7.53 -15.93
N ARG A 54 2.10 7.90 -14.69
CA ARG A 54 2.11 9.29 -14.21
C ARG A 54 3.50 9.93 -14.28
N ARG A 55 4.56 9.17 -13.98
CA ARG A 55 5.94 9.67 -14.11
C ARG A 55 6.36 9.86 -15.57
N ILE A 56 5.90 9.03 -16.49
CA ILE A 56 6.13 9.23 -17.94
C ILE A 56 5.41 10.50 -18.40
N GLU A 57 4.11 10.63 -18.09
CA GLU A 57 3.30 11.81 -18.43
C GLU A 57 3.92 13.11 -17.92
N ALA A 58 4.49 13.08 -16.71
CA ALA A 58 5.14 14.24 -16.09
C ALA A 58 6.60 14.46 -16.53
N GLY A 59 7.13 13.68 -17.48
CA GLY A 59 8.51 13.79 -17.96
C GLY A 59 9.56 13.43 -16.91
N ARG A 60 9.21 12.61 -15.91
CA ARG A 60 10.08 12.20 -14.79
C ARG A 60 10.68 10.81 -14.95
N THR A 61 10.29 10.09 -15.99
CA THR A 61 10.79 8.77 -16.33
C THR A 61 10.69 8.61 -17.84
N THR A 62 11.72 8.05 -18.45
CA THR A 62 11.73 7.70 -19.88
C THR A 62 10.99 6.38 -20.10
N GLU A 63 10.50 6.13 -21.32
CA GLU A 63 9.86 4.83 -21.64
C GLU A 63 10.80 3.63 -21.41
N VAL A 64 12.11 3.80 -21.65
CA VAL A 64 13.10 2.75 -21.40
C VAL A 64 13.19 2.39 -19.92
N GLU A 65 13.24 3.40 -19.04
CA GLU A 65 13.22 3.18 -17.58
C GLU A 65 11.88 2.61 -17.12
N ALA A 66 10.77 3.05 -17.72
CA ALA A 66 9.44 2.54 -17.41
C ALA A 66 9.29 1.06 -17.73
N VAL A 67 9.89 0.56 -18.82
CA VAL A 67 9.91 -0.88 -19.14
C VAL A 67 10.55 -1.68 -18.00
N LEU A 68 11.70 -1.24 -17.48
CA LEU A 68 12.37 -1.89 -16.35
C LEU A 68 11.50 -1.85 -15.08
N GLN A 69 10.90 -0.69 -14.77
CA GLN A 69 10.00 -0.54 -13.63
C GLN A 69 8.76 -1.45 -13.73
N ARG A 70 8.19 -1.59 -14.94
CA ARG A 70 7.04 -2.49 -15.19
C ARG A 70 7.43 -3.96 -15.01
N ASP A 71 8.65 -4.34 -15.38
CA ASP A 71 9.16 -5.71 -15.16
C ASP A 71 9.45 -6.00 -13.69
N ASP A 72 10.03 -5.06 -12.94
CA ASP A 72 10.21 -5.20 -11.50
C ASP A 72 8.87 -5.25 -10.76
N ARG A 73 7.89 -4.44 -11.19
CA ARG A 73 6.53 -4.48 -10.65
C ARG A 73 5.88 -5.86 -10.80
N LYS A 74 6.20 -6.64 -11.84
CA LYS A 74 5.72 -8.03 -11.97
C LYS A 74 6.25 -8.91 -10.85
N LYS A 75 7.55 -8.80 -10.55
CA LYS A 75 8.21 -9.56 -9.47
C LYS A 75 7.67 -9.12 -8.11
N ASP A 76 7.52 -7.81 -7.89
CA ASP A 76 7.07 -7.27 -6.61
C ASP A 76 5.63 -7.65 -6.29
N ARG A 77 4.73 -7.70 -7.28
CA ARG A 77 3.37 -8.22 -7.07
C ARG A 77 3.40 -9.68 -6.61
N GLN A 78 4.26 -10.52 -7.20
CA GLN A 78 4.37 -11.91 -6.78
C GLN A 78 4.91 -12.00 -5.34
N ARG A 79 5.98 -11.26 -5.03
CA ARG A 79 6.56 -11.21 -3.68
C ARG A 79 5.56 -10.72 -2.63
N LEU A 80 4.74 -9.73 -2.98
CA LEU A 80 3.64 -9.27 -2.14
C LEU A 80 2.66 -10.41 -1.84
N LEU A 81 2.16 -11.09 -2.87
CA LEU A 81 1.23 -12.19 -2.71
C LEU A 81 1.84 -13.31 -1.85
N ASP A 82 3.09 -13.68 -2.10
CA ASP A 82 3.80 -14.72 -1.35
C ASP A 82 3.97 -14.36 0.13
N ALA A 83 4.28 -13.09 0.43
CA ALA A 83 4.40 -12.59 1.79
C ALA A 83 3.04 -12.61 2.53
N LEU A 84 1.96 -12.21 1.85
CA LEU A 84 0.62 -12.23 2.43
C LEU A 84 0.11 -13.65 2.70
N VAL A 85 0.37 -14.59 1.78
CA VAL A 85 0.02 -16.01 1.95
C VAL A 85 0.85 -16.62 3.08
N SER A 86 2.16 -16.37 3.10
CA SER A 86 3.07 -16.89 4.14
C SER A 86 2.72 -16.37 5.54
N ALA A 87 2.22 -15.13 5.64
CA ALA A 87 1.71 -14.54 6.87
C ALA A 87 0.28 -14.97 7.23
N GLN A 88 -0.36 -15.85 6.43
CA GLN A 88 -1.76 -16.27 6.58
C GLN A 88 -2.77 -15.09 6.52
N ALA A 89 -2.36 -13.96 5.93
CA ALA A 89 -3.21 -12.79 5.75
C ALA A 89 -4.09 -12.90 4.49
N LEU A 90 -3.68 -13.74 3.52
CA LEU A 90 -4.37 -13.97 2.26
C LEU A 90 -4.52 -15.46 1.98
N ALA A 91 -5.70 -15.87 1.52
CA ALA A 91 -5.92 -17.25 1.09
C ALA A 91 -5.15 -17.52 -0.22
N PRO A 92 -4.46 -18.68 -0.37
CA PRO A 92 -3.72 -19.00 -1.58
C PRO A 92 -4.55 -18.83 -2.86
N GLY A 93 -5.80 -19.33 -2.88
CA GLY A 93 -6.66 -19.27 -4.06
C GLY A 93 -6.88 -17.86 -4.61
N VAL A 94 -6.92 -16.84 -3.75
CA VAL A 94 -7.02 -15.44 -4.15
C VAL A 94 -5.72 -14.97 -4.81
N ALA A 95 -4.57 -15.34 -4.24
CA ALA A 95 -3.27 -15.03 -4.83
C ALA A 95 -3.09 -15.66 -6.22
N GLN A 96 -3.53 -16.91 -6.42
CA GLN A 96 -3.45 -17.56 -7.73
C GLN A 96 -4.37 -16.93 -8.78
N ALA A 97 -5.52 -16.37 -8.36
CA ALA A 97 -6.47 -15.73 -9.27
C ALA A 97 -6.13 -14.25 -9.58
N ALA A 98 -5.19 -13.65 -8.84
CA ALA A 98 -4.85 -12.24 -9.00
C ALA A 98 -4.23 -11.96 -10.37
N THR A 99 -4.62 -10.84 -11.00
CA THR A 99 -4.11 -10.43 -12.31
C THR A 99 -3.48 -9.04 -12.21
N PRO A 100 -2.56 -8.66 -13.11
CA PRO A 100 -1.94 -7.33 -13.05
C PRO A 100 -2.88 -6.17 -13.42
N LYS A 101 -4.06 -6.47 -13.98
CA LYS A 101 -5.00 -5.44 -14.48
C LYS A 101 -5.79 -4.74 -13.38
N THR A 102 -6.03 -5.43 -12.27
CA THR A 102 -6.77 -4.92 -11.12
C THR A 102 -6.28 -5.61 -9.86
N MET A 103 -6.21 -4.87 -8.76
CA MET A 103 -5.93 -5.46 -7.45
C MET A 103 -7.24 -5.98 -6.87
N PRO A 104 -7.34 -7.28 -6.53
CA PRO A 104 -8.48 -7.78 -5.78
C PRO A 104 -8.59 -7.07 -4.42
N ASP A 105 -9.81 -6.77 -3.99
CA ASP A 105 -10.06 -6.09 -2.72
C ASP A 105 -9.54 -6.92 -1.53
N GLU A 106 -9.62 -8.24 -1.64
CA GLU A 106 -9.09 -9.18 -0.66
C GLU A 106 -7.58 -9.07 -0.49
N VAL A 107 -6.84 -8.76 -1.56
CA VAL A 107 -5.39 -8.51 -1.47
C VAL A 107 -5.14 -7.20 -0.73
N LEU A 108 -5.93 -6.15 -0.99
CA LEU A 108 -5.80 -4.85 -0.30
C LEU A 108 -6.09 -5.01 1.19
N VAL A 109 -7.18 -5.69 1.53
CA VAL A 109 -7.56 -6.00 2.92
C VAL A 109 -6.49 -6.85 3.60
N ALA A 110 -5.91 -7.83 2.88
CA ALA A 110 -4.82 -8.64 3.39
C ALA A 110 -3.55 -7.83 3.68
N VAL A 111 -3.20 -6.82 2.88
CA VAL A 111 -2.11 -5.89 3.21
C VAL A 111 -2.38 -5.19 4.53
N HIS A 112 -3.58 -4.64 4.74
CA HIS A 112 -3.89 -3.98 6.00
C HIS A 112 -3.91 -4.94 7.19
N ARG A 113 -4.40 -6.18 7.01
CA ARG A 113 -4.31 -7.24 8.03
C ARG A 113 -2.86 -7.59 8.37
N PHE A 114 -2.03 -7.80 7.35
CA PHE A 114 -0.60 -8.07 7.51
C PHE A 114 0.09 -6.99 8.35
N LEU A 115 -0.17 -5.72 8.05
CA LEU A 115 0.39 -4.60 8.81
C LEU A 115 -0.18 -4.50 10.22
N ALA A 116 -1.44 -4.88 10.42
CA ALA A 116 -2.08 -4.91 11.72
C ALA A 116 -1.44 -5.94 12.66
N ILE A 117 -1.01 -7.10 12.14
CA ILE A 117 -0.32 -8.18 12.87
C ILE A 117 1.09 -7.76 13.35
N THR A 118 1.72 -6.78 12.70
CA THR A 118 3.07 -6.34 13.08
C THR A 118 3.13 -5.86 14.53
N PRO A 119 4.28 -6.01 15.23
CA PRO A 119 4.45 -5.52 16.60
C PRO A 119 4.54 -3.99 16.69
N CYS A 120 4.47 -3.25 15.56
CA CYS A 120 4.57 -1.80 15.55
C CYS A 120 3.51 -1.15 16.45
N ARG A 121 3.94 -0.22 17.31
CA ARG A 121 3.08 0.50 18.26
C ARG A 121 1.90 1.20 17.59
N LEU A 122 2.09 1.69 16.37
CA LEU A 122 1.05 2.38 15.59
C LEU A 122 0.93 1.77 14.19
N LEU A 123 -0.29 1.78 13.66
CA LEU A 123 -0.60 1.50 12.26
C LEU A 123 -1.37 2.71 11.73
N ALA A 124 -0.90 3.29 10.63
CA ALA A 124 -1.64 4.30 9.88
C ALA A 124 -2.27 3.66 8.64
N VAL A 125 -3.58 3.84 8.51
CA VAL A 125 -4.36 3.43 7.32
C VAL A 125 -4.63 4.68 6.50
N GLN A 126 -4.19 4.68 5.24
CA GLN A 126 -4.49 5.77 4.32
C GLN A 126 -5.93 5.65 3.82
N LEU A 127 -6.69 6.75 3.91
CA LEU A 127 -8.10 6.75 3.54
C LEU A 127 -8.30 6.41 2.05
N ASP A 128 -7.42 6.90 1.18
CA ASP A 128 -7.47 6.61 -0.26
C ASP A 128 -7.31 5.11 -0.56
N ASP A 129 -6.47 4.39 0.20
CA ASP A 129 -6.35 2.93 0.07
C ASP A 129 -7.61 2.23 0.56
N ALA A 130 -8.12 2.63 1.74
CA ALA A 130 -9.33 2.04 2.32
C ALA A 130 -10.58 2.27 1.45
N LEU A 131 -10.57 3.30 0.59
CA LEU A 131 -11.62 3.57 -0.40
C LEU A 131 -11.29 3.04 -1.80
N GLY A 132 -10.14 2.39 -1.98
CA GLY A 132 -9.74 1.76 -3.24
C GLY A 132 -9.40 2.75 -4.36
N ALA A 133 -8.92 3.95 -4.03
CA ALA A 133 -8.44 4.89 -5.04
C ALA A 133 -7.22 4.31 -5.78
N SER A 134 -7.14 4.52 -7.10
CA SER A 134 -5.98 4.18 -7.94
C SER A 134 -5.00 5.34 -8.15
N GLU A 135 -5.36 6.52 -7.65
CA GLU A 135 -4.78 7.80 -8.00
C GLU A 135 -4.07 8.42 -6.79
N GLN A 136 -2.78 8.76 -6.92
CA GLN A 136 -1.98 9.34 -5.83
C GLN A 136 -2.26 10.83 -5.58
N ALA A 137 -2.27 11.25 -4.31
CA ALA A 137 -2.57 12.63 -3.93
C ALA A 137 -1.47 13.63 -4.35
N ASN A 138 -0.20 13.19 -4.29
CA ASN A 138 0.97 13.98 -4.68
C ASN A 138 1.92 13.13 -5.53
N LEU A 139 2.56 13.73 -6.53
CA LEU A 139 3.65 13.14 -7.31
C LEU A 139 4.92 13.98 -7.08
N PRO A 140 5.83 13.50 -6.20
CA PRO A 140 7.04 14.24 -5.87
C PRO A 140 7.87 14.65 -7.09
N GLY A 141 8.42 15.86 -7.01
CA GLY A 141 9.22 16.45 -8.08
C GLY A 141 8.42 17.25 -9.10
N THR A 142 7.08 17.16 -9.12
CA THR A 142 6.23 17.91 -10.07
C THR A 142 5.70 19.21 -9.47
N VAL A 143 5.34 20.16 -10.34
CA VAL A 143 4.70 21.42 -9.97
C VAL A 143 3.34 21.53 -10.66
N ASP A 144 3.33 21.50 -11.99
CA ASP A 144 2.14 21.69 -12.83
C ASP A 144 1.73 20.42 -13.59
N GLU A 145 2.59 19.41 -13.62
CA GLU A 145 2.41 18.19 -14.42
C GLU A 145 1.45 17.19 -13.77
N HIS A 146 1.28 17.26 -12.45
CA HIS A 146 0.32 16.44 -11.69
C HIS A 146 -0.57 17.35 -10.85
N PRO A 147 -1.87 17.06 -10.68
CA PRO A 147 -2.77 17.83 -9.82
C PRO A 147 -2.50 17.57 -8.32
N ASN A 148 -1.28 17.86 -7.88
CA ASN A 148 -0.82 17.70 -6.50
C ASN A 148 -1.75 18.43 -5.54
N TRP A 149 -2.12 17.76 -4.44
CA TRP A 149 -2.92 18.35 -3.35
C TRP A 149 -4.33 18.81 -3.73
N ARG A 150 -4.84 18.41 -4.90
CA ARG A 150 -6.16 18.81 -5.41
C ARG A 150 -7.18 17.68 -5.37
N ARG A 151 -6.75 16.44 -5.11
CA ARG A 151 -7.63 15.27 -5.13
C ARG A 151 -8.51 15.22 -3.89
N LYS A 152 -9.81 15.03 -4.13
CA LYS A 152 -10.81 14.82 -3.09
C LYS A 152 -11.06 13.33 -2.92
N SER A 153 -11.49 12.94 -1.73
CA SER A 153 -12.00 11.59 -1.48
C SER A 153 -13.20 11.28 -2.40
N ALA A 154 -13.35 10.02 -2.78
CA ALA A 154 -14.43 9.56 -3.65
C ALA A 154 -15.81 9.57 -2.96
N VAL A 155 -15.84 9.61 -1.62
CA VAL A 155 -17.07 9.61 -0.82
C VAL A 155 -17.03 10.74 0.20
N THR A 156 -18.21 11.13 0.71
CA THR A 156 -18.30 12.08 1.84
C THR A 156 -17.98 11.37 3.16
N LEU A 157 -17.78 12.14 4.23
CA LEU A 157 -17.53 11.57 5.55
C LEU A 157 -18.72 10.74 6.05
N GLU A 158 -19.95 11.18 5.78
CA GLU A 158 -21.18 10.51 6.17
C GLU A 158 -21.34 9.16 5.47
N ALA A 159 -20.88 9.06 4.22
CA ALA A 159 -20.96 7.85 3.41
C ALA A 159 -19.79 6.87 3.65
N LEU A 160 -18.81 7.20 4.48
CA LEU A 160 -17.65 6.31 4.74
C LEU A 160 -18.08 4.93 5.25
N GLY A 161 -19.05 4.89 6.16
CA GLY A 161 -19.55 3.64 6.74
C GLY A 161 -20.30 2.74 5.76
N GLU A 162 -20.73 3.30 4.62
CA GLU A 162 -21.46 2.58 3.56
C GLU A 162 -20.51 1.96 2.53
N ASN A 163 -19.24 2.38 2.49
CA ASN A 163 -18.25 1.82 1.59
C ASN A 163 -17.79 0.44 2.09
N SER A 164 -18.05 -0.61 1.30
CA SER A 164 -17.76 -1.99 1.69
C SER A 164 -16.29 -2.24 1.96
N LEU A 165 -15.40 -1.76 1.07
CA LEU A 165 -13.96 -1.93 1.17
C LEU A 165 -13.41 -1.25 2.42
N PHE A 166 -13.86 -0.02 2.72
CA PHE A 166 -13.50 0.68 3.94
C PHE A 166 -13.93 -0.14 5.18
N GLY A 167 -15.15 -0.66 5.17
CA GLY A 167 -15.65 -1.53 6.22
C GLY A 167 -14.82 -2.81 6.41
N ASP A 168 -14.39 -3.45 5.31
CA ASP A 168 -13.55 -4.64 5.33
C ASP A 168 -12.15 -4.36 5.89
N VAL A 169 -11.53 -3.24 5.48
CA VAL A 169 -10.23 -2.80 6.03
C VAL A 169 -10.35 -2.53 7.53
N VAL A 170 -11.37 -1.79 7.96
CA VAL A 170 -11.58 -1.50 9.39
C VAL A 170 -11.78 -2.77 10.20
N ARG A 171 -12.61 -3.71 9.71
CA ARG A 171 -12.82 -5.01 10.39
C ARG A 171 -11.53 -5.83 10.47
N ALA A 172 -10.77 -5.90 9.38
CA ALA A 172 -9.51 -6.64 9.34
C ALA A 172 -8.48 -6.07 10.31
N VAL A 173 -8.35 -4.75 10.40
CA VAL A 173 -7.43 -4.11 11.34
C VAL A 173 -7.90 -4.31 12.80
N ALA A 174 -9.20 -4.12 13.07
CA ALA A 174 -9.76 -4.26 14.41
C ALA A 174 -9.65 -5.68 14.97
N ALA A 175 -9.67 -6.72 14.11
CA ALA A 175 -9.51 -8.10 14.52
C ALA A 175 -8.10 -8.40 15.08
N GLU A 176 -7.06 -7.77 14.51
CA GLU A 176 -5.66 -8.02 14.88
C GLU A 176 -5.14 -7.04 15.95
N ARG A 177 -5.76 -5.85 16.05
CA ARG A 177 -5.42 -4.81 17.02
C ARG A 177 -6.57 -4.60 18.00
N PRO A 178 -6.69 -5.42 19.05
CA PRO A 178 -7.72 -5.23 20.06
C PRO A 178 -7.53 -3.90 20.79
N ARG A 179 -8.65 -3.35 21.26
CA ARG A 179 -8.71 -2.10 22.04
C ARG A 179 -8.04 -2.22 23.39
#